data_AF-A0A836QCL3-F1
#
_entry.id   AF-A0A836QCL3-F1
#
_cell.length_a   1.000
_cell.length_b   1.000
_cell.length_c   1.000
_cell.angle_alpha   90.00
_cell.angle_beta   90.00
_cell.angle_gamma   90.00
#
_symmetry.space_group_name_H-M   'P 1'
#
loop_
_entity.id
_entity.type
_entity.pdbx_description
1 polymer ?
#
loop_
_entity_poly.entity_id
_entity_poly.type
_entity_poly.pdbx_seq_one_letter_code
_entity_poly.pdbx_strand_id
1 'polypeptide(L)' 'MINSENLSNFRWAVDRIEDLRLVREIVSRIHKSPILIKDILELFKNEPSLVEINKQVDGNESNAKSEKEDKEFLRTKN' A
#
# COMPACT_ATOMS: atom_id res chain seq x y z
N MET A 1 -19.58 -15.07 -2.30
CA MET A 1 -18.51 -15.50 -1.39
C MET A 1 -17.90 -14.22 -0.84
N ILE A 2 -18.22 -13.85 0.40
CA ILE A 2 -17.74 -12.62 1.03
C ILE A 2 -16.57 -13.02 1.94
N ASN A 3 -15.41 -12.40 1.75
CA ASN A 3 -14.29 -12.62 2.66
C ASN A 3 -14.68 -12.04 4.03
N SER A 4 -14.54 -12.80 5.11
CA SER A 4 -14.96 -12.35 6.45
C SER A 4 -14.05 -11.24 7.00
N GLU A 5 -12.83 -11.13 6.46
CA GLU A 5 -11.87 -10.11 6.85
C GLU A 5 -11.86 -8.94 5.85
N ASN A 6 -11.93 -7.71 6.38
CA ASN A 6 -11.86 -6.49 5.58
C ASN A 6 -10.41 -6.25 5.13
N LEU A 7 -10.14 -6.55 3.85
CA LEU A 7 -8.83 -6.38 3.23
C LEU A 7 -8.62 -4.99 2.62
N SER A 8 -9.66 -4.15 2.57
CA SER A 8 -9.62 -2.83 1.94
C SER A 8 -8.72 -1.84 2.68
N ASN A 9 -8.38 -2.15 3.93
CA ASN A 9 -7.51 -1.33 4.76
C ASN A 9 -6.01 -1.51 4.45
N PHE A 10 -5.65 -2.48 3.60
CA PHE A 10 -4.25 -2.75 3.24
C PHE A 10 -3.94 -2.34 1.80
N ARG A 11 -2.80 -1.68 1.59
CA ARG A 11 -2.25 -1.45 0.25
C ARG A 11 -1.49 -2.71 -0.21
N TRP A 12 -2.03 -3.36 -1.24
CA TRP A 12 -1.44 -4.58 -1.82
C TRP A 12 -0.61 -4.31 -3.09
N ALA A 13 -0.72 -3.12 -3.67
CA ALA A 13 0.06 -2.73 -4.83
C ALA A 13 1.52 -2.50 -4.43
N VAL A 14 2.45 -2.87 -5.32
CA VAL A 14 3.89 -2.63 -5.15
C VAL A 14 4.33 -1.57 -6.15
N ASP A 15 3.83 -0.35 -5.96
CA ASP A 15 4.11 0.79 -6.84
C ASP A 15 5.04 1.83 -6.20
N ARG A 16 5.29 1.75 -4.88
CA ARG A 16 6.24 2.60 -4.17
C ARG A 16 7.38 1.83 -3.51
N ILE A 17 8.41 2.57 -3.13
CA ILE A 17 9.60 1.99 -2.48
C ILE A 17 9.25 1.42 -1.10
N GLU A 18 8.30 2.02 -0.41
CA GLU A 18 7.74 1.57 0.87
C GLU A 18 7.04 0.22 0.73
N ASP A 19 6.26 0.03 -0.34
CA ASP A 19 5.59 -1.24 -0.61
C ASP A 19 6.61 -2.36 -0.86
N LEU A 20 7.69 -2.07 -1.62
CA LEU A 20 8.76 -3.05 -1.83
C LEU A 20 9.51 -3.38 -0.53
N ARG A 21 9.73 -2.40 0.34
CA ARG A 21 10.32 -2.63 1.67
C ARG A 21 9.45 -3.57 2.49
N LEU A 22 8.14 -3.33 2.53
CA LEU A 22 7.19 -4.20 3.23
C LEU A 22 7.23 -5.63 2.69
N VAL A 23 7.23 -5.81 1.36
CA VAL A 23 7.30 -7.15 0.74
C VAL A 23 8.57 -7.90 1.16
N ARG A 24 9.72 -7.21 1.23
CA ARG A 24 10.98 -7.81 1.71
C ARG A 24 10.87 -8.27 3.16
N GLU A 25 10.28 -7.46 4.03
CA GLU A 25 10.05 -7.81 5.44
C GLU A 25 9.07 -8.99 5.61
N ILE A 26 8.06 -9.11 4.75
CA ILE A 26 7.13 -10.24 4.74
C ILE A 26 7.86 -11.52 4.34
N VAL A 27 8.61 -11.49 3.24
CA VAL A 27 9.34 -12.65 2.72
C VAL A 27 10.47 -13.08 3.66
N SER A 28 11.07 -12.15 4.40
CA SER A 28 12.11 -12.49 5.38
C SER A 28 11.57 -13.17 6.64
N ARG A 29 10.27 -13.03 6.94
CA ARG A 29 9.63 -13.63 8.13
C ARG A 29 8.83 -14.88 7.81
N ILE A 30 8.21 -14.96 6.63
CA ILE A 30 7.40 -16.10 6.23
C ILE A 30 8.24 -17.06 5.38
N HIS A 31 8.76 -18.11 6.01
CA HIS A 31 9.55 -19.16 5.34
C HIS A 31 8.68 -20.29 4.76
N LYS A 32 7.53 -19.92 4.17
CA LYS A 32 6.57 -20.86 3.57
C LYS A 32 6.37 -20.54 2.10
N SER A 33 6.24 -21.57 1.27
CA SER A 33 5.88 -21.42 -0.14
C SER A 33 4.72 -22.35 -0.49
N PRO A 34 3.60 -21.86 -1.06
CA PRO A 34 3.29 -20.45 -1.33
C PRO A 34 2.93 -19.66 -0.07
N ILE A 35 3.21 -18.35 -0.07
CA ILE A 35 2.73 -17.41 0.95
C ILE A 35 1.27 -17.08 0.62
N LEU A 36 0.35 -17.34 1.55
CA LEU A 36 -1.07 -17.05 1.39
C LEU A 36 -1.43 -15.74 2.10
N ILE A 37 -2.50 -15.07 1.65
CA ILE A 37 -2.99 -13.83 2.28
C ILE A 37 -3.22 -14.02 3.78
N LYS A 38 -3.76 -15.17 4.20
CA LYS A 38 -3.95 -15.49 5.62
C LYS A 38 -2.65 -15.48 6.44
N ASP A 39 -1.55 -15.92 5.83
CA ASP A 39 -0.24 -15.98 6.49
C ASP A 39 0.28 -14.54 6.70
N ILE A 40 0.01 -13.64 5.74
CA ILE A 40 0.34 -12.21 5.83
C ILE A 40 -0.56 -11.50 6.86
N LEU A 41 -1.85 -11.80 6.91
CA LEU A 41 -2.77 -11.23 7.89
C LEU A 41 -2.41 -11.65 9.32
N GLU A 42 -2.00 -12.90 9.51
CA GLU A 42 -1.49 -13.39 10.80
C GLU A 42 -0.19 -12.66 11.18
N LEU A 43 0.73 -12.47 10.23
CA LEU A 43 1.93 -11.67 10.44
C LEU A 43 1.60 -10.23 10.85
N PHE A 44 0.64 -9.57 10.21
CA PHE A 44 0.23 -8.21 10.58
C PHE A 44 -0.48 -8.13 11.93
N LYS A 45 -1.20 -9.18 12.34
CA LYS A 45 -1.77 -9.26 13.70
C LYS A 45 -0.68 -9.37 14.77
N ASN A 46 0.40 -10.10 14.47
CA ASN A 46 1.53 -10.28 15.38
C ASN A 46 2.50 -9.07 15.38
N GLU A 47 2.71 -8.46 14.22
CA GLU A 47 3.63 -7.34 14.00
C GLU A 47 2.92 -6.18 13.27
N PRO A 48 2.03 -5.43 13.95
CA PRO A 48 1.26 -4.36 13.33
C PRO A 48 2.11 -3.20 12.79
N SER A 49 3.35 -3.05 13.29
CA SER A 49 4.32 -2.06 12.79
C SER A 49 4.68 -2.24 11.31
N LEU A 50 4.55 -3.45 10.76
CA LEU A 50 4.81 -3.71 9.35
C LEU A 50 3.83 -2.95 8.45
N VAL A 51 2.56 -2.84 8.86
CA VAL A 51 1.53 -2.14 8.09
C VAL A 51 1.83 -0.63 8.02
N GLU A 52 2.51 -0.08 9.02
CA GLU A 52 2.90 1.34 9.03
C GLU A 52 3.97 1.66 7.99
N ILE A 53 4.74 0.67 7.50
CA ILE A 53 5.81 0.86 6.50
C ILE A 53 5.26 1.47 5.22
N ASN A 54 4.12 0.98 4.72
CA ASN A 54 3.52 1.41 3.47
C ASN A 54 2.22 2.21 3.63
N LYS A 55 1.92 2.61 4.86
CA LYS A 55 0.77 3.46 5.18
C LYS A 55 0.94 4.91 4.73
N GLN A 56 2.19 5.34 4.49
CA GLN A 56 2.51 6.70 4.05
C GLN A 56 2.26 6.87 2.56
N VAL A 57 0.99 7.02 2.20
CA VAL A 57 0.61 7.76 0.99
C VAL A 57 -0.65 8.52 1.34
N ASP A 58 -0.58 9.84 1.27
CA ASP A 58 -1.78 10.66 1.21
C ASP A 58 -2.62 10.10 0.06
N GLY A 59 -3.77 9.47 0.35
CA GLY A 59 -4.68 8.95 -0.68
C GLY A 59 -5.13 10.03 -1.68
N ASN A 60 -4.87 11.28 -1.33
CA ASN A 60 -5.17 12.48 -2.07
C ASN A 60 -4.00 12.98 -2.93
N GLU A 61 -2.79 12.39 -2.83
CA GLU A 61 -1.61 12.84 -3.58
C GLU A 61 -1.86 12.79 -5.10
N SER A 62 -2.49 11.72 -5.57
CA SER A 62 -2.89 11.58 -6.98
C SER A 62 -3.85 12.70 -7.40
N ASN A 63 -4.87 13.00 -6.58
CA ASN A 63 -5.83 14.07 -6.87
C ASN A 63 -5.17 15.45 -6.81
N ALA A 64 -4.31 15.69 -5.82
CA ALA A 64 -3.57 16.94 -5.67
C ALA A 64 -2.61 17.18 -6.85
N LYS A 65 -1.99 16.11 -7.37
CA LYS A 65 -1.15 16.17 -8.56
C LYS A 65 -1.96 16.54 -9.80
N SER A 66 -3.06 15.85 -10.06
CA SER A 66 -3.95 16.16 -11.20
C SER A 66 -4.50 17.59 -11.12
N GLU A 67 -4.95 18.04 -9.94
CA GLU A 67 -5.42 19.42 -9.76
C GLU A 67 -4.33 20.47 -10.02
N LYS A 68 -3.08 20.17 -9.65
CA LYS A 68 -1.95 21.07 -9.89
C LYS A 68 -1.61 21.15 -11.37
N GLU A 69 -1.56 20.01 -12.06
CA GLU A 69 -1.31 19.93 -13.50
C GLU A 69 -2.39 20.69 -14.29
N ASP A 70 -3.67 20.53 -13.93
CA ASP A 70 -4.77 21.27 -14.54
C ASP A 70 -4.64 22.79 -14.32
N LYS A 71 -4.30 23.22 -13.10
CA LYS A 71 -4.09 24.65 -12.78
C LYS A 71 -2.90 25.24 -13.56
N GLU A 72 -1.79 24.51 -13.70
CA GLU A 72 -0.64 24.96 -14.49
C GLU A 72 -0.98 25.06 -15.97
N PHE A 73 -1.67 24.06 -16.54
CA PHE A 73 -2.13 24.09 -17.92
C PHE A 73 -2.99 25.33 -18.23
N LEU A 74 -3.95 25.65 -17.34
CA LEU A 74 -4.79 26.84 -17.47
C LEU A 74 -3.99 28.15 -17.35
N ARG A 75 -2.93 28.21 -16.54
CA ARG A 75 -2.05 29.39 -16.42
C ARG A 75 -1.19 29.60 -17.65
N THR A 76 -0.70 28.53 -18.29
CA THR A 76 0.12 28.62 -19.52
C THR A 76 -0.66 28.98 -20.78
N LYS A 77 -1.99 28.98 -20.72
CA LYS A 77 -2.88 29.31 -21.84
C LYS A 77 -3.30 30.79 -21.89
N ASN A 78 -3.00 31.57 -20.84
CA ASN A 78 -3.18 33.02 -20.77
C ASN A 78 -1.84 33.72 -20.94
#